data_AF-A0AAU2G6L1-F1
#
_entry.id   AF-A0AAU2G6L1-F1
#
_cell.length_a   1.000
_cell.length_b   1.000
_cell.length_c   1.000
_cell.angle_alpha   90.00
_cell.angle_beta   90.00
_cell.angle_gamma   90.00
#
_symmetry.space_group_name_H-M   'P 1'
#
loop_
_entity.id
_entity.type
_entity.pdbx_description
1 polymer ?
#
loop_
_entity_poly.entity_id
_entity_poly.type
_entity_poly.pdbx_seq_one_letter_code
_entity_poly.pdbx_strand_id
1 'polypeptide(L)'
;MSRTTPPRPVDVTAVFPQLAPLARPAIRLHPRPGSPTPHDSSVGGPLLWPADEPWPYCEEPHGWLEEGPNAMLPVAQLYVRDVPLLRPPGQADLLQVLWCPFEHEPDYKPPTALFWRSAAEVTDILAEPPEPIEEEYDGYRPEPCVLAPEQITEYPHPMDVSKELQQQIADWSNWQAAGAALDSSWAPYPDSYYGSELSVAPGWKVGGWPRWGLTDPIARFCAACGTKMAPLLTIASTEWDSSNTGWVPYEDQALNSLDDAGAANPPKVQVSRANRLQLYVCPQCPEHPHTDLIQ
;
A
#
# COMPACT_ATOMS: atom_id res chain seq x y z
N MET A 1 -18.11 5.16 -5.86
CA MET A 1 -17.95 6.60 -6.19
C MET A 1 -16.47 6.83 -6.47
N SER A 2 -16.11 7.70 -7.41
CA SER A 2 -14.70 8.03 -7.65
C SER A 2 -14.06 8.68 -6.40
N ARG A 3 -12.74 8.63 -6.36
CA ARG A 3 -11.89 9.42 -5.47
C ARG A 3 -10.82 10.08 -6.31
N THR A 4 -10.72 11.39 -6.18
CA THR A 4 -9.86 12.20 -7.03
C THR A 4 -8.95 13.06 -6.18
N THR A 5 -7.67 12.79 -6.29
CA THR A 5 -6.61 13.55 -5.63
C THR A 5 -6.46 14.92 -6.27
N PRO A 6 -6.34 16.01 -5.49
CA PRO A 6 -6.03 17.34 -6.02
C PRO A 6 -4.73 17.35 -6.84
N PRO A 7 -4.64 18.20 -7.88
CA PRO A 7 -3.40 18.34 -8.64
C PRO A 7 -2.28 18.80 -7.71
N ARG A 8 -1.06 18.33 -7.98
CA ARG A 8 0.11 18.75 -7.20
C ARG A 8 0.27 20.28 -7.33
N PRO A 9 0.53 20.99 -6.23
CA PRO A 9 0.63 22.45 -6.22
C PRO A 9 1.77 22.99 -7.12
N VAL A 10 2.74 22.15 -7.44
CA VAL A 10 3.91 22.46 -8.26
C VAL A 10 4.22 21.26 -9.17
N ASP A 11 4.58 21.53 -10.42
CA ASP A 11 5.26 20.53 -11.25
C ASP A 11 6.69 20.37 -10.77
N VAL A 12 6.93 19.35 -9.95
CA VAL A 12 8.23 19.10 -9.33
C VAL A 12 9.34 18.84 -10.36
N THR A 13 9.01 18.39 -11.57
CA THR A 13 9.99 18.14 -12.62
C THR A 13 10.42 19.41 -13.35
N ALA A 14 9.60 20.46 -13.30
CA ALA A 14 10.01 21.79 -13.75
C ALA A 14 11.03 22.42 -12.79
N VAL A 15 10.93 22.13 -11.49
CA VAL A 15 11.89 22.57 -10.47
C VAL A 15 13.16 21.71 -10.48
N PHE A 16 12.99 20.39 -10.53
CA PHE A 16 14.08 19.41 -10.51
C PHE A 16 13.94 18.42 -11.68
N PRO A 17 14.47 18.76 -12.87
CA PRO A 17 14.36 17.91 -14.07
C PRO A 17 14.91 16.48 -13.90
N GLN A 18 15.82 16.27 -12.94
CA GLN A 18 16.38 14.96 -12.62
C GLN A 18 15.34 13.96 -12.09
N LEU A 19 14.18 14.44 -11.62
CA LEU A 19 13.08 13.59 -11.17
C LEU A 19 12.24 13.03 -12.33
N ALA A 20 12.24 13.68 -13.51
CA ALA A 20 11.45 13.24 -14.66
C ALA A 20 11.70 11.77 -15.07
N PRO A 21 12.96 11.28 -15.22
CA PRO A 21 13.20 9.87 -15.52
C PRO A 21 12.88 8.91 -14.37
N LEU A 22 12.60 9.44 -13.17
CA LEU A 22 12.25 8.67 -11.98
C LEU A 22 10.73 8.61 -11.73
N ALA A 23 9.92 9.22 -12.59
CA ALA A 23 8.47 9.13 -12.51
C ALA A 23 8.02 7.66 -12.58
N ARG A 24 7.19 7.23 -11.63
CA ARG A 24 6.56 5.90 -11.64
C ARG A 24 5.05 6.02 -11.53
N PRO A 25 4.28 5.23 -12.29
CA PRO A 25 2.85 5.15 -12.08
C PRO A 25 2.57 4.40 -10.78
N ALA A 26 1.55 4.85 -10.06
CA ALA A 26 0.95 4.13 -8.94
C ALA A 26 -0.58 4.19 -9.06
N ILE A 27 -1.27 3.27 -8.38
CA ILE A 27 -2.72 3.29 -8.26
C ILE A 27 -3.06 3.39 -6.79
N ARG A 28 -3.64 4.52 -6.36
CA ARG A 28 -4.21 4.66 -5.02
C ARG A 28 -5.53 3.90 -4.97
N LEU A 29 -5.77 3.15 -3.88
CA LEU A 29 -6.93 2.23 -3.80
C LEU A 29 -8.17 2.86 -3.13
N HIS A 30 -7.97 3.89 -2.30
CA HIS A 30 -9.02 4.61 -1.58
C HIS A 30 -10.12 3.73 -0.97
N PRO A 31 -9.81 2.84 0.00
CA PRO A 31 -10.81 1.96 0.61
C PRO A 31 -11.88 2.77 1.34
N ARG A 32 -13.17 2.52 1.08
CA ARG A 32 -14.28 3.13 1.83
C ARG A 32 -15.23 2.05 2.34
N PRO A 33 -15.86 2.23 3.52
CA PRO A 33 -16.71 1.19 4.09
C PRO A 33 -17.84 0.84 3.14
N GLY A 34 -18.11 -0.46 2.99
CA GLY A 34 -19.11 -0.94 2.05
C GLY A 34 -19.36 -2.44 2.18
N SER A 35 -20.11 -2.99 1.23
CA SER A 35 -20.45 -4.41 1.20
C SER A 35 -19.97 -5.02 -0.13
N PRO A 36 -18.65 -5.22 -0.29
CA PRO A 36 -18.09 -5.82 -1.49
C PRO A 36 -18.52 -7.28 -1.64
N THR A 37 -18.57 -7.75 -2.88
CA THR A 37 -18.79 -9.15 -3.24
C THR A 37 -17.47 -9.83 -3.63
N PRO A 38 -17.42 -11.17 -3.73
CA PRO A 38 -16.25 -11.87 -4.26
C PRO A 38 -15.86 -11.44 -5.69
N HIS A 39 -16.75 -10.76 -6.42
CA HIS A 39 -16.49 -10.29 -7.77
C HIS A 39 -15.95 -8.86 -7.82
N ASP A 40 -15.74 -8.22 -6.67
CA ASP A 40 -15.23 -6.85 -6.58
C ASP A 40 -13.76 -6.82 -6.13
N SER A 41 -13.05 -5.77 -6.54
CA SER A 41 -11.81 -5.40 -5.87
C SER A 41 -12.15 -4.75 -4.52
N SER A 42 -11.60 -5.29 -3.43
CA SER A 42 -12.00 -4.93 -2.07
C SER A 42 -10.88 -5.10 -1.05
N VAL A 43 -11.06 -4.49 0.12
CA VAL A 43 -10.28 -4.73 1.34
C VAL A 43 -11.20 -5.33 2.39
N GLY A 44 -10.75 -6.35 3.13
CA GLY A 44 -11.56 -7.04 4.17
C GLY A 44 -12.85 -7.69 3.67
N GLY A 45 -13.07 -7.73 2.35
CA GLY A 45 -14.24 -8.32 1.72
C GLY A 45 -14.09 -9.83 1.50
N PRO A 46 -15.19 -10.51 1.13
CA PRO A 46 -15.14 -11.93 0.81
C PRO A 46 -14.25 -12.18 -0.42
N LEU A 47 -13.45 -13.25 -0.37
CA LEU A 47 -12.59 -13.64 -1.48
C LEU A 47 -13.34 -14.53 -2.48
N LEU A 48 -12.98 -14.43 -3.76
CA LEU A 48 -13.31 -15.41 -4.78
C LEU A 48 -12.47 -16.68 -4.58
N TRP A 49 -12.69 -17.39 -3.47
CA TRP A 49 -11.93 -18.58 -3.08
C TRP A 49 -12.62 -19.88 -3.54
N PRO A 50 -11.97 -20.78 -4.31
CA PRO A 50 -12.54 -22.06 -4.69
C PRO A 50 -12.88 -22.92 -3.47
N ALA A 51 -14.04 -23.57 -3.50
CA ALA A 51 -14.49 -24.45 -2.42
C ALA A 51 -13.63 -25.73 -2.26
N ASP A 52 -12.90 -26.12 -3.30
CA ASP A 52 -12.02 -27.30 -3.33
C ASP A 52 -10.55 -26.98 -3.02
N GLU A 53 -10.20 -25.71 -2.89
CA GLU A 53 -8.84 -25.26 -2.52
C GLU A 53 -8.74 -25.05 -1.00
N PRO A 54 -7.76 -25.68 -0.32
CA PRO A 54 -7.59 -25.52 1.12
C PRO A 54 -7.27 -24.06 1.47
N TRP A 55 -7.92 -23.55 2.53
CA TRP A 55 -7.62 -22.22 3.04
C TRP A 55 -6.17 -22.15 3.56
N PRO A 56 -5.44 -21.03 3.38
CA PRO A 56 -4.10 -20.90 3.90
C PRO A 56 -4.09 -20.71 5.43
N TYR A 57 -3.18 -21.42 6.09
CA TYR A 57 -2.92 -21.28 7.52
C TYR A 57 -1.50 -20.81 7.76
N CYS A 58 -1.31 -20.03 8.82
CA CYS A 58 -0.01 -19.72 9.37
C CYS A 58 0.43 -20.88 10.28
N GLU A 59 1.64 -21.42 10.06
CA GLU A 59 2.21 -22.54 10.83
C GLU A 59 3.12 -22.07 11.97
N GLU A 60 3.34 -20.75 12.10
CA GLU A 60 4.15 -20.19 13.17
C GLU A 60 3.47 -20.39 14.54
N PRO A 61 4.21 -20.37 15.65
CA PRO A 61 3.59 -20.48 16.97
C PRO A 61 2.68 -19.28 17.29
N HIS A 62 1.46 -19.56 17.75
CA HIS A 62 0.48 -18.56 18.20
C HIS A 62 0.14 -18.75 19.68
N GLY A 63 0.02 -17.66 20.42
CA GLY A 63 -0.37 -17.68 21.84
C GLY A 63 0.64 -18.36 22.77
N TRP A 64 0.25 -18.53 24.03
CA TRP A 64 1.10 -19.11 25.09
C TRP A 64 1.12 -20.64 25.13
N LEU A 65 0.20 -21.29 24.41
CA LEU A 65 -0.05 -22.73 24.49
C LEU A 65 0.32 -23.50 23.22
N GLU A 66 0.98 -22.88 22.24
CA GLU A 66 1.35 -23.50 20.95
C GLU A 66 0.14 -24.14 20.25
N GLU A 67 -1.00 -23.44 20.24
CA GLU A 67 -2.25 -23.97 19.66
C GLU A 67 -2.23 -23.88 18.13
N GLY A 68 -1.57 -24.84 17.49
CA GLY A 68 -1.77 -25.23 16.09
C GLY A 68 -1.66 -24.11 15.03
N PRO A 69 -1.95 -24.47 13.77
CA PRO A 69 -1.96 -23.51 12.67
C PRO A 69 -3.18 -22.58 12.73
N ASN A 70 -2.98 -21.28 12.52
CA ASN A 70 -4.06 -20.28 12.57
C ASN A 70 -4.50 -19.85 11.16
N ALA A 71 -5.81 -19.75 10.92
CA ALA A 71 -6.33 -19.38 9.61
C ALA A 71 -5.90 -17.96 9.23
N MET A 72 -5.40 -17.76 8.01
CA MET A 72 -5.03 -16.42 7.56
C MET A 72 -6.27 -15.57 7.24
N LEU A 73 -6.21 -14.29 7.57
CA LEU A 73 -7.28 -13.34 7.29
C LEU A 73 -7.22 -12.82 5.85
N PRO A 74 -8.36 -12.62 5.18
CA PRO A 74 -8.41 -11.96 3.88
C PRO A 74 -8.14 -10.46 4.05
N VAL A 75 -7.10 -9.96 3.37
CA VAL A 75 -6.71 -8.54 3.47
C VAL A 75 -7.22 -7.76 2.29
N ALA A 76 -6.91 -8.22 1.08
CA ALA A 76 -7.26 -7.55 -0.14
C ALA A 76 -7.51 -8.53 -1.28
N GLN A 77 -8.42 -8.15 -2.16
CA GLN A 77 -8.66 -8.78 -3.43
C GLN A 77 -8.64 -7.71 -4.52
N LEU A 78 -7.83 -7.88 -5.55
CA LEU A 78 -7.60 -6.87 -6.58
C LEU A 78 -7.69 -7.50 -7.97
N TYR A 79 -8.68 -7.07 -8.76
CA TYR A 79 -8.81 -7.45 -10.15
C TYR A 79 -7.93 -6.57 -11.04
N VAL A 80 -7.29 -7.17 -12.04
CA VAL A 80 -6.44 -6.47 -13.01
C VAL A 80 -7.23 -5.42 -13.80
N ARG A 81 -8.54 -5.63 -14.03
CA ARG A 81 -9.41 -4.66 -14.70
C ARG A 81 -9.54 -3.33 -13.94
N ASP A 82 -9.44 -3.39 -12.62
CA ASP A 82 -9.53 -2.22 -11.74
C ASP A 82 -8.13 -1.66 -11.41
N VAL A 83 -7.11 -2.54 -11.42
CA VAL A 83 -5.72 -2.21 -11.08
C VAL A 83 -4.75 -2.65 -12.20
N PRO A 84 -4.69 -1.93 -13.34
CA PRO A 84 -3.89 -2.33 -14.51
C PRO A 84 -2.36 -2.29 -14.32
N LEU A 85 -1.87 -1.82 -13.18
CA LEU A 85 -0.44 -1.90 -12.82
C LEU A 85 -0.02 -3.28 -12.32
N LEU A 86 -0.98 -4.16 -11.98
CA LEU A 86 -0.68 -5.54 -11.64
C LEU A 86 -0.04 -6.27 -12.83
N ARG A 87 0.81 -7.25 -12.51
CA ARG A 87 1.56 -8.06 -13.47
C ARG A 87 1.32 -9.55 -13.14
N PRO A 88 0.14 -10.08 -13.49
CA PRO A 88 -0.22 -11.45 -13.16
C PRO A 88 0.67 -12.46 -13.91
N PRO A 89 0.90 -13.65 -13.35
CA PRO A 89 1.44 -14.78 -14.08
C PRO A 89 0.38 -15.40 -15.01
N GLY A 90 0.80 -15.85 -16.19
CA GLY A 90 -0.06 -16.59 -17.12
C GLY A 90 -1.34 -15.86 -17.52
N GLN A 91 -2.50 -16.49 -17.28
CA GLN A 91 -3.84 -15.96 -17.55
C GLN A 91 -4.57 -15.46 -16.29
N ALA A 92 -3.86 -15.32 -15.16
CA ALA A 92 -4.47 -14.79 -13.95
C ALA A 92 -4.91 -13.34 -14.16
N ASP A 93 -6.04 -12.97 -13.56
CA ASP A 93 -6.62 -11.63 -13.62
C ASP A 93 -7.04 -11.11 -12.23
N LEU A 94 -6.72 -11.87 -11.18
CA LEU A 94 -7.08 -11.60 -9.80
C LEU A 94 -5.90 -11.90 -8.87
N LEU A 95 -5.54 -10.90 -8.05
CA LEU A 95 -4.61 -11.03 -6.93
C LEU A 95 -5.39 -11.06 -5.62
N GLN A 96 -5.09 -12.02 -4.77
CA GLN A 96 -5.58 -12.07 -3.40
C GLN A 96 -4.40 -12.01 -2.43
N VAL A 97 -4.57 -11.25 -1.36
CA VAL A 97 -3.59 -11.05 -0.31
C VAL A 97 -4.23 -11.45 1.01
N LEU A 98 -3.60 -12.38 1.70
CA LEU A 98 -3.96 -12.82 3.03
C LEU A 98 -2.78 -12.62 3.97
N TRP A 99 -3.05 -12.54 5.28
CA TRP A 99 -2.00 -12.49 6.29
C TRP A 99 -2.37 -13.22 7.57
N CYS A 100 -1.37 -13.51 8.39
CA CYS A 100 -1.62 -13.93 9.76
C CYS A 100 -2.17 -12.77 10.60
N PRO A 101 -3.16 -12.98 11.50
CA PRO A 101 -3.59 -11.97 12.46
C PRO A 101 -2.59 -11.69 13.61
N PHE A 102 -1.42 -12.35 13.61
CA PHE A 102 -0.36 -12.18 14.61
C PHE A 102 0.91 -11.60 14.00
N GLU A 103 1.68 -10.89 14.80
CA GLU A 103 3.06 -10.52 14.48
C GLU A 103 4.02 -11.60 14.94
N HIS A 104 4.98 -11.98 14.11
CA HIS A 104 5.95 -13.03 14.44
C HIS A 104 7.38 -12.51 14.47
N GLU A 105 8.18 -13.07 15.40
CA GLU A 105 9.63 -12.88 15.42
C GLU A 105 10.28 -13.42 14.13
N PRO A 106 11.46 -12.89 13.74
CA PRO A 106 12.23 -11.83 14.42
C PRO A 106 11.84 -10.40 14.01
N ASP A 107 11.08 -10.25 12.93
CA ASP A 107 10.79 -8.94 12.34
C ASP A 107 9.54 -8.27 12.94
N TYR A 108 8.79 -8.97 13.80
CA TYR A 108 7.53 -8.52 14.43
C TYR A 108 6.53 -7.98 13.40
N LYS A 109 6.17 -8.84 12.45
CA LYS A 109 5.25 -8.53 11.34
C LYS A 109 4.39 -9.75 10.99
N PRO A 110 3.23 -9.56 10.35
CA PRO A 110 2.42 -10.70 9.93
C PRO A 110 3.00 -11.39 8.69
N PRO A 111 3.19 -12.72 8.70
CA PRO A 111 3.38 -13.50 7.50
C PRO A 111 2.25 -13.23 6.50
N THR A 112 2.63 -13.06 5.23
CA THR A 112 1.68 -12.74 4.14
C THR A 112 1.71 -13.83 3.09
N ALA A 113 0.54 -14.10 2.50
CA ALA A 113 0.38 -15.04 1.40
C ALA A 113 -0.31 -14.35 0.22
N LEU A 114 0.23 -14.55 -0.97
CA LEU A 114 -0.24 -13.94 -2.21
C LEU A 114 -0.68 -15.05 -3.16
N PHE A 115 -1.91 -14.94 -3.67
CA PHE A 115 -2.47 -15.90 -4.61
C PHE A 115 -2.89 -15.18 -5.89
N TRP A 116 -2.36 -15.66 -7.02
CA TRP A 116 -2.80 -15.25 -8.35
C TRP A 116 -3.75 -16.29 -8.92
N ARG A 117 -4.88 -15.85 -9.47
CA ARG A 117 -5.88 -16.76 -10.05
C ARG A 117 -6.56 -16.18 -11.28
N SER A 118 -7.13 -17.08 -12.09
CA SER A 118 -8.09 -16.72 -13.11
C SER A 118 -9.49 -16.73 -12.49
N ALA A 119 -10.14 -15.56 -12.40
CA ALA A 119 -11.45 -15.44 -11.80
C ALA A 119 -12.53 -16.25 -12.53
N ALA A 120 -12.36 -16.46 -13.84
CA ALA A 120 -13.28 -17.24 -14.66
C ALA A 120 -13.21 -18.76 -14.39
N GLU A 121 -12.13 -19.25 -13.79
CA GLU A 121 -11.96 -20.67 -13.46
C GLU A 121 -12.61 -21.03 -12.12
N VAL A 122 -12.94 -20.05 -11.27
CA VAL A 122 -13.60 -20.28 -9.98
C VAL A 122 -15.12 -20.38 -10.18
N THR A 123 -15.65 -21.60 -10.16
CA THR A 123 -17.10 -21.86 -10.33
C THR A 123 -17.83 -21.96 -9.00
N ASP A 124 -17.26 -22.70 -8.04
CA ASP A 124 -17.83 -22.92 -6.72
C ASP A 124 -17.02 -22.13 -5.68
N ILE A 125 -17.64 -21.11 -5.10
CA ILE A 125 -17.00 -20.22 -4.12
C ILE A 125 -17.19 -20.80 -2.71
N LEU A 126 -16.11 -20.82 -1.93
CA LEU A 126 -16.14 -21.18 -0.52
C LEU A 126 -17.10 -20.25 0.24
N ALA A 127 -18.20 -20.81 0.74
CA ALA A 127 -19.27 -20.05 1.37
C ALA A 127 -18.89 -19.50 2.74
N GLU A 128 -18.16 -20.28 3.53
CA GLU A 128 -17.75 -19.95 4.90
C GLU A 128 -16.24 -20.17 5.04
N PRO A 129 -15.42 -19.11 4.85
CA PRO A 129 -14.01 -19.16 5.17
C PRO A 129 -13.80 -19.52 6.64
N PRO A 130 -12.75 -20.30 6.98
CA PRO A 130 -12.46 -20.58 8.38
C PRO A 130 -12.05 -19.30 9.11
N GLU A 131 -12.62 -19.10 10.30
CA GLU A 131 -12.21 -18.01 11.20
C GLU A 131 -10.93 -18.39 11.96
N PRO A 132 -10.04 -17.43 12.24
CA PRO A 132 -8.90 -17.65 13.10
C PRO A 132 -9.35 -18.04 14.52
N ILE A 133 -8.53 -18.83 15.20
CA ILE A 133 -8.81 -19.30 16.57
C ILE A 133 -8.66 -18.14 17.56
N GLU A 134 -7.60 -17.36 17.38
CA GLU A 134 -7.29 -16.15 18.15
C GLU A 134 -6.83 -15.03 17.21
N GLU A 135 -6.91 -13.80 17.69
CA GLU A 135 -6.39 -12.59 17.05
C GLU A 135 -5.65 -11.78 18.11
N GLU A 136 -4.40 -11.38 17.85
CA GLU A 136 -3.58 -10.66 18.83
C GLU A 136 -4.03 -9.22 19.03
N TYR A 137 -4.42 -8.56 17.93
CA TYR A 137 -4.82 -7.16 17.91
C TYR A 137 -6.04 -6.94 17.01
N ASP A 138 -6.99 -6.12 17.49
CA ASP A 138 -8.19 -5.71 16.74
C ASP A 138 -7.88 -5.02 15.39
N GLY A 139 -6.64 -4.54 15.19
CA GLY A 139 -6.20 -3.82 13.99
C GLY A 139 -5.72 -4.71 12.83
N TYR A 140 -5.69 -6.05 12.97
CA TYR A 140 -5.27 -6.95 11.89
C TYR A 140 -6.42 -7.48 11.04
N ARG A 141 -7.66 -7.36 11.50
CA ARG A 141 -8.86 -7.70 10.72
C ARG A 141 -9.40 -6.47 10.00
N PRO A 142 -9.29 -6.39 8.66
CA PRO A 142 -9.80 -5.23 7.95
C PRO A 142 -11.32 -5.24 7.92
N GLU A 143 -11.95 -4.07 8.16
CA GLU A 143 -13.36 -3.87 7.89
C GLU A 143 -13.63 -3.90 6.36
N PRO A 144 -14.75 -4.53 5.91
CA PRO A 144 -15.08 -4.60 4.49
C PRO A 144 -15.20 -3.23 3.83
N CYS A 145 -14.39 -3.03 2.80
CA CYS A 145 -14.31 -1.79 2.04
C CYS A 145 -14.40 -2.06 0.53
N VAL A 146 -15.16 -1.21 -0.16
CA VAL A 146 -15.09 -1.08 -1.62
C VAL A 146 -13.94 -0.13 -1.99
N LEU A 147 -13.35 -0.34 -3.17
CA LEU A 147 -12.23 0.47 -3.65
C LEU A 147 -12.68 1.51 -4.68
N ALA A 148 -11.92 2.60 -4.76
CA ALA A 148 -12.06 3.61 -5.81
C ALA A 148 -10.68 3.90 -6.41
N PRO A 149 -10.17 2.99 -7.28
CA PRO A 149 -8.81 3.09 -7.81
C PRO A 149 -8.57 4.40 -8.58
N GLU A 150 -7.47 5.08 -8.28
CA GLU A 150 -7.03 6.30 -8.96
C GLU A 150 -5.58 6.15 -9.43
N GLN A 151 -5.33 6.38 -10.71
CA GLN A 151 -3.98 6.38 -11.25
C GLN A 151 -3.28 7.73 -10.99
N ILE A 152 -2.08 7.65 -10.44
CA ILE A 152 -1.23 8.81 -10.13
C ILE A 152 0.21 8.58 -10.62
N THR A 153 1.00 9.65 -10.61
CA THR A 153 2.45 9.60 -10.81
C THR A 153 3.15 9.93 -9.49
N GLU A 154 4.12 9.12 -9.12
CA GLU A 154 4.96 9.33 -7.94
C GLU A 154 6.43 9.53 -8.31
N TYR A 155 7.15 10.15 -7.39
CA TYR A 155 8.59 10.35 -7.44
C TYR A 155 9.26 9.73 -6.21
N PRO A 156 10.56 9.39 -6.28
CA PRO A 156 11.25 8.74 -5.17
C PRO A 156 11.18 9.57 -3.88
N HIS A 157 11.12 8.88 -2.75
CA HIS A 157 11.24 9.50 -1.43
C HIS A 157 12.54 10.33 -1.33
N PRO A 158 12.60 11.43 -0.54
CA PRO A 158 13.82 12.23 -0.38
C PRO A 158 15.07 11.45 0.05
N MET A 159 14.91 10.27 0.67
CA MET A 159 16.03 9.40 1.06
C MET A 159 16.50 8.48 -0.07
N ASP A 160 15.71 8.28 -1.13
CA ASP A 160 15.96 7.35 -2.24
C ASP A 160 16.42 8.08 -3.53
N VAL A 161 16.82 9.35 -3.38
CA VAL A 161 17.46 10.16 -4.45
C VAL A 161 18.96 10.31 -4.22
N SER A 162 19.71 10.71 -5.25
CA SER A 162 21.13 11.06 -5.13
C SER A 162 21.36 12.16 -4.10
N LYS A 163 22.52 12.18 -3.44
CA LYS A 163 22.86 13.20 -2.44
C LYS A 163 22.85 14.63 -3.00
N GLU A 164 23.24 14.78 -4.26
CA GLU A 164 23.20 16.06 -4.98
C GLU A 164 21.76 16.56 -5.13
N LEU A 165 20.85 15.68 -5.57
CA LEU A 165 19.43 16.02 -5.69
C LEU A 165 18.78 16.27 -4.32
N GLN A 166 19.17 15.51 -3.29
CA GLN A 166 18.71 15.74 -1.92
C GLN A 166 19.08 17.16 -1.44
N GLN A 167 20.30 17.61 -1.71
CA GLN A 167 20.75 18.97 -1.38
C GLN A 167 19.99 20.04 -2.19
N GLN A 168 19.71 19.78 -3.48
CA GLN A 168 18.94 20.70 -4.31
C GLN A 168 17.50 20.85 -3.81
N ILE A 169 16.86 19.75 -3.40
CA ILE A 169 15.51 19.74 -2.82
C ILE A 169 15.47 20.52 -1.50
N ALA A 170 16.51 20.36 -0.67
CA ALA A 170 16.61 21.04 0.62
C ALA A 170 16.91 22.55 0.53
N ASP A 171 17.38 23.04 -0.63
CA ASP A 171 17.62 24.46 -0.85
C ASP A 171 16.35 25.18 -1.32
N TRP A 172 15.74 25.93 -0.41
CA TRP A 172 14.54 26.73 -0.65
C TRP A 172 14.65 27.70 -1.84
N SER A 173 15.86 28.20 -2.14
CA SER A 173 16.09 29.16 -3.21
C SER A 173 15.71 28.59 -4.58
N ASN A 174 15.90 27.27 -4.78
CA ASN A 174 15.52 26.58 -6.01
C ASN A 174 14.01 26.59 -6.23
N TRP A 175 13.23 26.42 -5.16
CA TRP A 175 11.78 26.49 -5.20
C TRP A 175 11.27 27.89 -5.52
N GLN A 176 11.88 28.93 -4.91
CA GLN A 176 11.53 30.32 -5.19
C GLN A 176 11.85 30.72 -6.63
N ALA A 177 13.01 30.31 -7.14
CA ALA A 177 13.44 30.60 -8.51
C ALA A 177 12.49 29.97 -9.55
N ALA A 178 11.90 28.82 -9.24
CA ALA A 178 10.92 28.16 -10.10
C ALA A 178 9.51 28.81 -10.05
N GLY A 179 9.31 29.86 -9.25
CA GLY A 179 8.03 30.53 -9.12
C GLY A 179 6.96 29.67 -8.44
N ALA A 180 7.38 28.65 -7.70
CA ALA A 180 6.47 27.84 -6.91
C ALA A 180 5.83 28.75 -5.84
N ALA A 181 4.51 28.95 -5.94
CA ALA A 181 3.73 29.73 -4.96
C ALA A 181 3.57 28.92 -3.66
N LEU A 182 4.70 28.62 -3.02
CA LEU A 182 4.74 27.84 -1.80
C LEU A 182 4.38 28.71 -0.62
N ASP A 183 3.64 28.11 0.32
CA ASP A 183 3.47 28.71 1.63
C ASP A 183 4.85 28.86 2.29
N SER A 184 5.15 30.09 2.73
CA SER A 184 6.37 30.43 3.47
C SER A 184 6.60 29.58 4.72
N SER A 185 5.55 28.93 5.25
CA SER A 185 5.64 27.97 6.36
C SER A 185 6.55 26.76 6.04
N TRP A 186 6.72 26.41 4.77
CA TRP A 186 7.60 25.32 4.32
C TRP A 186 9.06 25.73 4.12
N ALA A 187 9.38 27.03 4.17
CA ALA A 187 10.74 27.51 3.96
C ALA A 187 11.80 26.86 4.87
N PRO A 188 11.51 26.54 6.15
CA PRO A 188 12.46 25.83 7.00
C PRO A 188 12.59 24.33 6.70
N TYR A 189 11.65 23.73 5.96
CA TYR A 189 11.55 22.27 5.73
C TYR A 189 11.21 21.89 4.27
N PRO A 190 12.02 22.28 3.26
CA PRO A 190 11.69 22.04 1.84
C PRO A 190 11.68 20.56 1.46
N ASP A 191 12.49 19.75 2.14
CA ASP A 191 12.56 18.30 2.00
C ASP A 191 11.28 17.61 2.52
N SER A 192 10.76 18.07 3.66
CA SER A 192 9.48 17.63 4.21
C SER A 192 8.34 17.98 3.24
N TYR A 193 8.36 19.20 2.67
CA TYR A 193 7.38 19.60 1.66
C TYR A 193 7.40 18.67 0.44
N TYR A 194 8.58 18.39 -0.13
CA TYR A 194 8.71 17.45 -1.24
C TYR A 194 8.20 16.06 -0.87
N GLY A 195 8.63 15.52 0.28
CA GLY A 195 8.24 14.20 0.75
C GLY A 195 6.74 14.05 0.97
N SER A 196 6.13 15.03 1.62
CA SER A 196 4.73 15.01 1.99
C SER A 196 3.77 15.34 0.86
N GLU A 197 4.10 16.30 -0.02
CA GLU A 197 3.14 16.85 -0.97
C GLU A 197 3.41 16.39 -2.42
N LEU A 198 4.65 16.05 -2.78
CA LEU A 198 5.06 15.91 -4.18
C LEU A 198 5.69 14.55 -4.54
N SER A 199 6.09 13.75 -3.55
CA SER A 199 6.91 12.55 -3.77
C SER A 199 6.08 11.26 -3.82
N VAL A 200 5.82 10.64 -2.66
CA VAL A 200 5.15 9.35 -2.53
C VAL A 200 3.75 9.58 -1.96
N ALA A 201 2.69 9.05 -2.57
CA ALA A 201 1.36 9.15 -2.02
C ALA A 201 1.22 8.34 -0.71
N PRO A 202 0.48 8.86 0.29
CA PRO A 202 0.12 8.10 1.48
C PRO A 202 -1.01 7.10 1.18
N GLY A 203 -1.29 6.24 2.15
CA GLY A 203 -2.41 5.30 2.07
C GLY A 203 -2.13 4.02 1.29
N TRP A 204 -3.23 3.33 0.97
CA TRP A 204 -3.21 2.07 0.25
C TRP A 204 -2.97 2.30 -1.23
N LYS A 205 -1.98 1.61 -1.81
CA LYS A 205 -1.64 1.78 -3.23
C LYS A 205 -0.93 0.58 -3.83
N VAL A 206 -1.03 0.45 -5.15
CA VAL A 206 -0.29 -0.53 -5.96
C VAL A 206 0.77 0.18 -6.80
N GLY A 207 1.98 -0.38 -6.81
CA GLY A 207 3.11 0.14 -7.58
C GLY A 207 3.75 1.40 -6.99
N GLY A 208 4.29 2.25 -7.86
CA GLY A 208 4.93 3.51 -7.47
C GLY A 208 6.29 3.36 -6.78
N TRP A 209 6.54 4.21 -5.78
CA TRP A 209 7.77 4.26 -4.97
C TRP A 209 7.53 3.80 -3.53
N PRO A 210 8.49 3.10 -2.90
CA PRO A 210 8.44 2.82 -1.48
C PRO A 210 8.54 4.11 -0.67
N ARG A 211 7.85 4.16 0.47
CA ARG A 211 7.98 5.23 1.45
C ARG A 211 8.98 4.79 2.53
N TRP A 212 9.78 5.72 3.03
CA TRP A 212 10.76 5.44 4.09
C TRP A 212 10.48 6.31 5.31
N GLY A 213 10.80 5.81 6.49
CA GLY A 213 10.61 6.57 7.74
C GLY A 213 10.98 5.79 8.99
N LEU A 214 10.71 4.47 9.00
CA LEU A 214 11.13 3.59 10.09
C LEU A 214 12.57 3.09 9.92
N THR A 215 12.98 2.81 8.69
CA THR A 215 14.35 2.40 8.36
C THR A 215 14.91 3.23 7.22
N ASP A 216 16.23 3.19 7.05
CA ASP A 216 16.87 3.71 5.84
C ASP A 216 16.46 2.90 4.59
N PRO A 217 16.50 3.51 3.38
CA PRO A 217 16.23 2.83 2.13
C PRO A 217 17.10 1.61 1.94
N ILE A 218 16.45 0.45 1.84
CA ILE A 218 17.11 -0.83 1.59
C ILE A 218 16.54 -1.47 0.33
N ALA A 219 17.40 -1.68 -0.66
CA ALA A 219 17.00 -2.40 -1.87
C ALA A 219 16.67 -3.85 -1.51
N ARG A 220 15.50 -4.31 -1.95
CA ARG A 220 15.08 -5.71 -1.83
C ARG A 220 15.45 -6.47 -3.10
N PHE A 221 15.96 -7.68 -2.94
CA PHE A 221 16.36 -8.55 -4.05
C PHE A 221 15.63 -9.88 -3.93
N CYS A 222 15.19 -10.42 -5.07
CA CYS A 222 14.49 -11.68 -5.13
C CYS A 222 15.44 -12.82 -4.75
N ALA A 223 15.06 -13.64 -3.77
CA ALA A 223 15.87 -14.77 -3.32
C ALA A 223 16.09 -15.83 -4.42
N ALA A 224 15.17 -15.96 -5.38
CA ALA A 224 15.25 -16.96 -6.45
C ALA A 224 16.18 -16.57 -7.60
N CYS A 225 16.24 -15.29 -7.98
CA CYS A 225 16.96 -14.84 -9.19
C CYS A 225 17.88 -13.63 -9.00
N GLY A 226 17.94 -13.05 -7.80
CA GLY A 226 18.79 -11.88 -7.49
C GLY A 226 18.34 -10.56 -8.11
N THR A 227 17.21 -10.52 -8.84
CA THR A 227 16.71 -9.28 -9.43
C THR A 227 16.18 -8.33 -8.35
N LYS A 228 16.47 -7.02 -8.49
CA LYS A 228 15.89 -5.98 -7.62
C LYS A 228 14.37 -6.04 -7.71
N MET A 229 13.70 -6.17 -6.57
CA MET A 229 12.25 -6.30 -6.49
C MET A 229 11.56 -4.95 -6.65
N ALA A 230 10.32 -4.99 -7.12
CA ALA A 230 9.47 -3.82 -7.29
C ALA A 230 8.37 -3.79 -6.23
N PRO A 231 7.96 -2.60 -5.73
CA PRO A 231 6.79 -2.49 -4.86
C PRO A 231 5.54 -3.01 -5.58
N LEU A 232 4.82 -3.92 -4.92
CA LEU A 232 3.53 -4.42 -5.38
C LEU A 232 2.40 -3.64 -4.71
N LEU A 233 2.27 -3.75 -3.39
CA LEU A 233 1.16 -3.22 -2.62
C LEU A 233 1.68 -2.56 -1.34
N THR A 234 1.21 -1.36 -1.04
CA THR A 234 1.37 -0.72 0.25
C THR A 234 0.05 -0.80 1.00
N ILE A 235 0.09 -1.34 2.21
CA ILE A 235 -1.02 -1.47 3.16
C ILE A 235 -0.72 -0.49 4.30
N ALA A 236 -1.41 0.64 4.33
CA ALA A 236 -1.13 1.70 5.29
C ALA A 236 -2.20 1.75 6.39
N SER A 237 -1.78 2.06 7.62
CA SER A 237 -2.71 2.27 8.73
C SER A 237 -3.58 3.52 8.57
N THR A 238 -3.13 4.49 7.77
CA THR A 238 -3.89 5.72 7.47
C THR A 238 -3.71 6.11 6.01
N GLU A 239 -4.76 6.65 5.42
CA GLU A 239 -4.76 7.18 4.06
C GLU A 239 -4.17 8.57 3.96
N TRP A 240 -4.35 9.39 5.00
CA TRP A 240 -3.72 10.70 5.15
C TRP A 240 -3.57 11.04 6.64
N ASP A 241 -2.78 12.06 6.92
CA ASP A 241 -2.61 12.70 8.22
C ASP A 241 -2.38 14.21 8.05
N SER A 242 -2.14 14.92 9.16
CA SER A 242 -1.93 16.37 9.15
C SER A 242 -0.71 16.83 8.34
N SER A 243 0.23 15.95 8.02
CA SER A 243 1.45 16.26 7.27
C SER A 243 1.29 16.15 5.76
N ASN A 244 0.20 15.56 5.23
CA ASN A 244 0.05 15.22 3.81
C ASN A 244 -1.37 15.49 3.28
N THR A 245 -2.03 16.50 3.84
CA THR A 245 -3.42 16.86 3.51
C THR A 245 -3.66 17.19 2.04
N GLY A 246 -2.64 17.57 1.26
CA GLY A 246 -2.80 17.77 -0.18
C GLY A 246 -3.05 16.48 -0.97
N TRP A 247 -2.92 15.30 -0.35
CA TRP A 247 -3.34 14.01 -0.92
C TRP A 247 -4.78 13.62 -0.58
N VAL A 248 -5.51 14.39 0.21
CA VAL A 248 -6.90 14.09 0.53
C VAL A 248 -7.77 14.23 -0.72
N PRO A 249 -8.53 13.20 -1.13
CA PRO A 249 -9.43 13.30 -2.28
C PRO A 249 -10.45 14.44 -2.12
N TYR A 250 -10.86 15.07 -3.22
CA TYR A 250 -11.88 16.14 -3.18
C TYR A 250 -13.16 15.72 -2.44
N GLU A 251 -13.57 14.48 -2.63
CA GLU A 251 -14.77 13.90 -2.05
C GLU A 251 -14.68 13.73 -0.52
N ASP A 252 -13.47 13.72 0.06
CA ASP A 252 -13.23 13.49 1.49
C ASP A 252 -12.66 14.71 2.22
N GLN A 253 -12.57 15.88 1.58
CA GLN A 253 -12.07 17.12 2.19
C GLN A 253 -12.86 17.53 3.44
N ALA A 254 -14.17 17.26 3.47
CA ALA A 254 -15.01 17.50 4.63
C ALA A 254 -14.62 16.61 5.82
N LEU A 255 -14.21 15.37 5.57
CA LEU A 255 -13.79 14.42 6.61
C LEU A 255 -12.45 14.84 7.23
N ASN A 256 -11.51 15.33 6.41
CA ASN A 256 -10.25 15.87 6.89
C ASN A 256 -10.44 17.06 7.86
N SER A 257 -11.52 17.84 7.69
CA SER A 257 -11.81 18.99 8.54
C SER A 257 -12.36 18.62 9.93
N LEU A 258 -12.72 17.35 10.15
CA LEU A 258 -13.35 16.88 11.40
C LEU A 258 -12.34 16.34 12.42
N ASP A 259 -11.06 16.24 12.07
CA ASP A 259 -9.98 15.64 12.90
C ASP A 259 -10.34 14.24 13.44
N ASP A 260 -11.14 13.49 12.68
CA ASP A 260 -11.52 12.13 12.99
C ASP A 260 -10.47 11.16 12.40
N ALA A 261 -9.55 10.69 13.25
CA ALA A 261 -8.55 9.70 12.88
C ALA A 261 -9.17 8.42 12.27
N GLY A 262 -10.43 8.10 12.62
CA GLY A 262 -11.17 6.99 12.05
C GLY A 262 -11.59 7.19 10.59
N ALA A 263 -11.71 8.44 10.13
CA ALA A 263 -12.11 8.76 8.76
C ALA A 263 -10.97 8.55 7.75
N ALA A 264 -9.72 8.71 8.19
CA ALA A 264 -8.53 8.43 7.40
C ALA A 264 -8.11 6.95 7.44
N ASN A 265 -8.77 6.10 8.25
CA ASN A 265 -8.56 4.66 8.27
C ASN A 265 -9.88 3.88 8.14
N PRO A 266 -10.52 3.89 6.96
CA PRO A 266 -11.75 3.12 6.75
C PRO A 266 -11.61 1.61 6.97
N PRO A 267 -10.51 0.94 6.56
CA PRO A 267 -10.34 -0.50 6.83
C PRO A 267 -10.12 -0.86 8.30
N LYS A 268 -9.92 0.11 9.20
CA LYS A 268 -9.52 -0.10 10.61
C LYS A 268 -8.24 -0.92 10.80
N VAL A 269 -7.41 -0.99 9.76
CA VAL A 269 -6.14 -1.71 9.81
C VAL A 269 -5.11 -0.90 10.59
N GLN A 270 -4.38 -1.53 11.51
CA GLN A 270 -3.24 -0.95 12.21
C GLN A 270 -2.03 -1.86 12.05
N VAL A 271 -1.11 -1.46 11.16
CA VAL A 271 0.18 -2.12 11.01
C VAL A 271 1.14 -1.52 12.05
N SER A 272 1.57 -2.32 13.02
CA SER A 272 2.61 -2.02 14.02
C SER A 272 2.72 -0.54 14.43
N ARG A 273 1.75 -0.02 15.20
CA ARG A 273 1.72 1.38 15.69
C ARG A 273 1.64 2.46 14.59
N ALA A 274 0.69 2.31 13.67
CA ALA A 274 0.38 3.26 12.60
C ALA A 274 1.42 3.37 11.47
N ASN A 275 2.22 2.32 11.28
CA ASN A 275 3.12 2.17 10.14
C ASN A 275 2.36 1.69 8.89
N ARG A 276 3.10 1.30 7.86
CA ARG A 276 2.60 0.66 6.64
C ARG A 276 3.41 -0.59 6.31
N LEU A 277 2.74 -1.63 5.85
CA LEU A 277 3.38 -2.83 5.30
C LEU A 277 3.53 -2.66 3.79
N GLN A 278 4.75 -2.83 3.28
CA GLN A 278 5.06 -2.77 1.86
C GLN A 278 5.40 -4.16 1.35
N LEU A 279 4.62 -4.67 0.40
CA LEU A 279 4.86 -5.93 -0.29
C LEU A 279 5.64 -5.66 -1.58
N TYR A 280 6.61 -6.51 -1.86
CA TYR A 280 7.50 -6.43 -3.02
C TYR A 280 7.48 -7.76 -3.77
N VAL A 281 7.50 -7.68 -5.09
CA VAL A 281 7.55 -8.87 -5.96
C VAL A 281 8.69 -8.81 -6.96
N CYS A 282 9.08 -9.97 -7.46
CA CYS A 282 10.07 -10.06 -8.51
C CYS A 282 9.45 -9.56 -9.84
N PRO A 283 10.03 -8.55 -10.49
CA PRO A 283 9.50 -8.05 -11.77
C PRO A 283 9.74 -9.01 -12.95
N GLN A 284 10.63 -10.02 -12.79
CA GLN A 284 10.94 -10.99 -13.84
C GLN A 284 10.01 -12.21 -13.82
N CYS A 285 9.54 -12.61 -12.64
CA CYS A 285 8.70 -13.77 -12.47
C CYS A 285 7.75 -13.56 -11.28
N PRO A 286 6.45 -13.34 -11.51
CA PRO A 286 5.45 -13.16 -10.44
C PRO A 286 5.29 -14.38 -9.53
N GLU A 287 5.72 -15.56 -9.98
CA GLU A 287 5.70 -16.81 -9.21
C GLU A 287 6.87 -16.93 -8.22
N HIS A 288 7.88 -16.07 -8.33
CA HIS A 288 8.95 -16.05 -7.32
C HIS A 288 8.42 -15.52 -5.98
N PRO A 289 9.03 -15.93 -4.85
CA PRO A 289 8.62 -15.45 -3.53
C PRO A 289 8.60 -13.92 -3.46
N HIS A 290 7.53 -13.39 -2.87
CA HIS A 290 7.47 -11.99 -2.49
C HIS A 290 8.31 -11.75 -1.23
N THR A 291 8.54 -10.49 -0.92
CA THR A 291 9.07 -10.07 0.38
C THR A 291 8.30 -8.85 0.83
N ASP A 292 8.39 -8.56 2.11
CA ASP A 292 7.73 -7.41 2.70
C ASP A 292 8.68 -6.58 3.58
N LEU A 293 8.22 -5.39 3.97
CA LEU A 293 8.90 -4.50 4.90
C LEU A 293 7.90 -3.54 5.57
N ILE A 294 7.99 -3.37 6.89
CA ILE A 294 7.25 -2.33 7.63
C ILE A 294 8.00 -1.00 7.57
N GLN A 295 7.29 0.10 7.31
CA GLN A 295 7.81 1.47 7.12
C GLN A 295 6.87 2.57 7.63
#